data_AF-A0A2V2ER56-F1
#
_entry.id   AF-A0A2V2ER56-F1
#
_cell.length_a   1.000
_cell.length_b   1.000
_cell.length_c   1.000
_cell.angle_alpha   90.00
_cell.angle_beta   90.00
_cell.angle_gamma   90.00
#
_symmetry.space_group_name_H-M   'P 1'
#
loop_
_entity.id
_entity.type
_entity.pdbx_description
1 polymer ?
#
loop_
_entity_poly.entity_id
_entity_poly.type
_entity_poly.pdbx_seq_one_letter_code
_entity_poly.pdbx_strand_id
1 'polypeptide(L)'
;MLNQQEKTVNIDNIAPDRLKGMMLSEEYFWLMTALAAACAEEELAGSVPVGMETKQIVDIFNKNVRTGAMAMQELIEIKETAWAKIQAIASFSNEHPIYTEKNCLLLSKAFVSYWLIFQLIQSEWQQKMDASELSDTYLFLDGLLADGEELEKVEEILNRREPLSADQKLYLRSNWQRVHTFWQNLYDEIILRLFTGEKSED
;
A
#
# COMPACT_ATOMS: atom_id res chain seq x y z
N MET A 1 -3.21 -17.80 2.75
CA MET A 1 -2.53 -17.17 1.60
C MET A 1 -3.46 -17.26 0.40
N LEU A 2 -4.03 -16.13 -0.01
CA LEU A 2 -4.79 -16.05 -1.27
C LEU A 2 -3.84 -16.25 -2.46
N ASN A 3 -4.32 -16.90 -3.51
CA ASN A 3 -3.53 -17.24 -4.69
C ASN A 3 -3.16 -15.94 -5.45
N GLN A 4 -1.95 -15.82 -6.02
CA GLN A 4 -1.51 -14.58 -6.71
C GLN A 4 -2.48 -14.12 -7.83
N GLN A 5 -3.23 -15.05 -8.43
CA GLN A 5 -4.28 -14.76 -9.43
C GLN A 5 -5.51 -14.02 -8.87
N GLU A 6 -5.79 -14.10 -7.57
CA GLU A 6 -6.93 -13.42 -6.93
C GLU A 6 -6.61 -11.97 -6.53
N LYS A 7 -5.35 -11.54 -6.67
CA LYS A 7 -4.89 -10.18 -6.37
C LYS A 7 -4.56 -9.35 -7.62
N THR A 8 -4.88 -9.85 -8.81
CA THR A 8 -4.57 -9.18 -10.08
C THR A 8 -5.70 -8.25 -10.52
N VAL A 9 -5.36 -6.98 -10.76
CA VAL A 9 -6.23 -6.01 -11.43
C VAL A 9 -6.18 -6.26 -12.93
N ASN A 10 -7.33 -6.49 -13.58
CA ASN A 10 -7.39 -6.73 -15.03
C ASN A 10 -7.79 -5.44 -15.78
N ILE A 11 -6.81 -4.87 -16.49
CA ILE A 11 -6.92 -3.59 -17.20
C ILE A 11 -6.95 -3.75 -18.72
N ASP A 12 -7.14 -4.96 -19.23
CA ASP A 12 -7.10 -5.23 -20.66
C ASP A 12 -8.41 -4.80 -21.33
N ASN A 13 -8.30 -4.10 -22.47
CA ASN A 13 -9.39 -3.57 -23.31
C ASN A 13 -10.02 -2.23 -22.88
N ILE A 14 -9.31 -1.37 -22.14
CA ILE A 14 -9.77 0.00 -21.82
C ILE A 14 -9.18 1.00 -22.83
N ALA A 15 -10.01 1.92 -23.33
CA ALA A 15 -9.57 2.97 -24.24
C ALA A 15 -8.56 3.95 -23.56
N PRO A 16 -7.46 4.35 -24.21
CA PRO A 16 -6.40 5.19 -23.60
C PRO A 16 -6.90 6.50 -22.99
N ASP A 17 -7.80 7.25 -23.64
CA ASP A 17 -8.28 8.53 -23.10
C ASP A 17 -9.13 8.35 -21.83
N ARG A 18 -9.88 7.25 -21.78
CA ARG A 18 -10.66 6.87 -20.60
C ARG A 18 -9.75 6.44 -19.46
N LEU A 19 -8.68 5.73 -19.80
CA LEU A 19 -7.63 5.30 -18.90
C LEU A 19 -6.98 6.51 -18.18
N LYS A 20 -6.62 7.54 -18.95
CA LYS A 20 -6.04 8.78 -18.45
C LYS A 20 -6.97 9.53 -17.50
N GLY A 21 -8.25 9.66 -17.86
CA GLY A 21 -9.25 10.31 -17.02
C GLY A 21 -9.47 9.61 -15.68
N MET A 22 -9.40 8.27 -15.67
CA MET A 22 -9.51 7.48 -14.44
C MET A 22 -8.30 7.61 -13.53
N MET A 23 -7.07 7.59 -14.07
CA MET A 23 -5.86 7.73 -13.25
C MET A 23 -5.80 9.05 -12.48
N LEU A 24 -6.37 10.12 -13.05
CA LEU A 24 -6.40 11.45 -12.47
C LEU A 24 -7.61 11.64 -11.54
N SER A 25 -8.45 10.63 -11.36
CA SER A 25 -9.68 10.72 -10.61
C SER A 25 -9.46 10.45 -9.11
N GLU A 26 -10.27 11.09 -8.29
CA GLU A 26 -10.22 10.92 -6.83
C GLU A 26 -10.57 9.47 -6.45
N GLU A 27 -11.56 8.89 -7.12
CA GLU A 27 -12.03 7.52 -6.90
C GLU A 27 -10.91 6.50 -7.09
N TYR A 28 -10.06 6.73 -8.09
CA TYR A 28 -8.96 5.85 -8.39
C TYR A 28 -7.81 5.98 -7.38
N PHE A 29 -7.50 7.20 -6.93
CA PHE A 29 -6.58 7.40 -5.81
C PHE A 29 -7.01 6.60 -4.58
N TRP A 30 -8.30 6.66 -4.23
CA TRP A 30 -8.84 5.95 -3.07
C TRP A 30 -8.83 4.43 -3.23
N LEU A 31 -9.12 3.91 -4.44
CA LEU A 31 -9.00 2.49 -4.74
C LEU A 31 -7.57 1.96 -4.59
N MET A 32 -6.59 2.67 -5.17
CA MET A 32 -5.17 2.30 -5.05
C MET A 32 -4.73 2.31 -3.59
N THR A 33 -5.10 3.38 -2.87
CA THR A 33 -4.75 3.56 -1.48
C THR A 33 -5.36 2.46 -0.61
N ALA A 34 -6.64 2.14 -0.79
CA ALA A 34 -7.31 1.08 -0.04
C ALA A 34 -6.68 -0.29 -0.29
N LEU A 35 -6.36 -0.61 -1.55
CA LEU A 35 -5.76 -1.89 -1.92
C LEU A 35 -4.31 -2.01 -1.39
N ALA A 36 -3.50 -0.97 -1.55
CA ALA A 36 -2.14 -0.92 -1.03
C ALA A 36 -2.12 -1.02 0.51
N ALA A 37 -3.00 -0.28 1.18
CA ALA A 37 -3.14 -0.34 2.64
C ALA A 37 -3.62 -1.71 3.13
N ALA A 38 -4.50 -2.40 2.38
CA ALA A 38 -4.96 -3.73 2.73
C ALA A 38 -3.84 -4.77 2.65
N CYS A 39 -3.05 -4.73 1.58
CA CYS A 39 -1.87 -5.59 1.47
C CYS A 39 -0.82 -5.28 2.55
N ALA A 40 -0.64 -4.03 2.92
CA ALA A 40 0.27 -3.65 4.01
C ALA A 40 -0.22 -4.10 5.39
N GLU A 41 -1.53 -4.01 5.65
CA GLU A 41 -2.16 -4.50 6.89
C GLU A 41 -2.01 -6.02 7.06
N GLU A 42 -2.02 -6.79 5.96
CA GLU A 42 -1.76 -8.24 5.99
C GLU A 42 -0.38 -8.58 6.58
N GLU A 43 0.63 -7.72 6.42
CA GLU A 43 1.96 -7.91 7.03
C GLU A 43 1.94 -7.75 8.56
N LEU A 44 0.94 -7.04 9.09
CA LEU A 44 0.70 -6.87 10.52
C LEU A 44 -0.36 -7.85 11.05
N ALA A 45 -0.75 -8.87 10.27
CA ALA A 45 -1.81 -9.80 10.65
C ALA A 45 -1.56 -10.40 12.05
N GLY A 46 -2.58 -10.32 12.91
CA GLY A 46 -2.51 -10.74 14.31
C GLY A 46 -1.93 -9.70 15.28
N SER A 47 -1.48 -8.53 14.78
CA SER A 47 -1.02 -7.40 15.58
C SER A 47 -1.93 -6.17 15.47
N VAL A 48 -2.86 -6.15 14.51
CA VAL A 48 -3.86 -5.09 14.30
C VAL A 48 -5.26 -5.70 14.08
N PRO A 49 -6.36 -4.94 14.32
CA PRO A 49 -7.71 -5.39 14.01
C PRO A 49 -7.88 -5.73 12.53
N VAL A 50 -8.66 -6.76 12.21
CA VAL A 50 -8.91 -7.17 10.82
C VAL A 50 -10.03 -6.31 10.23
N GLY A 51 -9.70 -5.51 9.22
CA GLY A 51 -10.67 -4.73 8.44
C GLY A 51 -11.31 -5.53 7.29
N MET A 52 -11.84 -4.82 6.29
CA MET A 52 -12.35 -5.42 5.06
C MET A 52 -11.30 -6.33 4.39
N GLU A 53 -11.73 -7.51 3.96
CA GLU A 53 -10.89 -8.47 3.24
C GLU A 53 -10.36 -7.88 1.93
N THR A 54 -9.06 -8.00 1.68
CA THR A 54 -8.38 -7.50 0.48
C THR A 54 -9.08 -7.93 -0.82
N LYS A 55 -9.64 -9.15 -0.85
CA LYS A 55 -10.38 -9.67 -2.00
C LYS A 55 -11.60 -8.81 -2.37
N GLN A 56 -12.32 -8.27 -1.39
CA GLN A 56 -13.49 -7.42 -1.64
C GLN A 56 -13.07 -6.10 -2.30
N ILE A 57 -11.93 -5.54 -1.88
CA ILE A 57 -11.37 -4.32 -2.46
C ILE A 57 -10.95 -4.56 -3.91
N VAL A 58 -10.32 -5.71 -4.20
CA VAL A 58 -9.96 -6.12 -5.57
C VAL A 58 -11.20 -6.26 -6.46
N ASP A 59 -12.29 -6.83 -5.94
CA ASP A 59 -13.55 -6.97 -6.69
C ASP A 59 -14.16 -5.60 -7.03
N ILE A 60 -14.18 -4.68 -6.06
CA ILE A 60 -14.62 -3.29 -6.28
C ILE A 60 -13.70 -2.60 -7.30
N PHE A 61 -12.37 -2.76 -7.17
CA PHE A 61 -11.40 -2.19 -8.11
C PHE A 61 -11.65 -2.68 -9.54
N ASN A 62 -11.73 -4.00 -9.74
CA ASN A 62 -11.95 -4.61 -11.05
C ASN A 62 -13.29 -4.21 -11.67
N LYS A 63 -14.35 -4.12 -10.86
CA LYS A 63 -15.66 -3.63 -11.31
C LYS A 63 -15.54 -2.21 -11.83
N ASN A 64 -14.97 -1.30 -11.03
CA ASN A 64 -14.86 0.13 -11.34
C ASN A 64 -13.97 0.41 -12.54
N VAL A 65 -12.88 -0.33 -12.68
CA VAL A 65 -12.01 -0.30 -13.85
C VAL A 65 -12.76 -0.65 -15.13
N ARG A 66 -13.62 -1.68 -15.09
CA ARG A 66 -14.41 -2.12 -16.27
C ARG A 66 -15.56 -1.17 -16.60
N THR A 67 -16.28 -0.68 -15.58
CA THR A 67 -17.42 0.22 -15.77
C THR A 67 -16.97 1.64 -16.08
N GLY A 68 -15.76 2.03 -15.67
CA GLY A 68 -15.19 3.37 -15.76
C GLY A 68 -15.98 4.43 -14.99
N ALA A 69 -16.68 4.00 -13.93
CA ALA A 69 -17.48 4.85 -13.05
C ALA A 69 -17.72 4.13 -11.71
N MET A 70 -17.70 4.90 -10.62
CA MET A 70 -17.92 4.43 -9.25
C MET A 70 -19.19 5.02 -8.65
N ALA A 71 -19.98 4.19 -7.96
CA ALA A 71 -21.11 4.69 -7.21
C ALA A 71 -20.65 5.44 -5.96
N MET A 72 -21.33 6.53 -5.61
CA MET A 72 -20.97 7.36 -4.44
C MET A 72 -20.87 6.54 -3.13
N GLN A 73 -21.73 5.54 -2.96
CA GLN A 73 -21.68 4.67 -1.78
C GLN A 73 -20.40 3.80 -1.75
N GLU A 74 -19.97 3.30 -2.90
CA GLU A 74 -18.71 2.53 -3.02
C GLU A 74 -17.51 3.43 -2.76
N LEU A 75 -17.56 4.69 -3.20
CA LEU A 75 -16.51 5.67 -2.92
C LEU A 75 -16.38 5.95 -1.42
N ILE A 76 -17.50 6.15 -0.72
CA ILE A 76 -17.50 6.35 0.74
C ILE A 76 -16.90 5.13 1.44
N GLU A 77 -17.35 3.92 1.06
CA GLU A 77 -16.87 2.67 1.64
C GLU A 77 -15.36 2.46 1.42
N ILE A 78 -14.85 2.78 0.22
CA ILE A 78 -13.42 2.68 -0.09
C ILE A 78 -12.60 3.73 0.68
N LYS A 79 -13.11 4.96 0.82
CA LYS A 79 -12.48 6.01 1.65
C LYS A 79 -12.35 5.57 3.11
N GLU A 80 -13.45 5.08 3.69
CA GLU A 80 -13.48 4.57 5.06
C GLU A 80 -12.57 3.36 5.24
N THR A 81 -12.51 2.47 4.23
CA THR A 81 -11.63 1.30 4.25
C THR A 81 -10.15 1.69 4.19
N ALA A 82 -9.78 2.59 3.28
CA ALA A 82 -8.41 3.12 3.19
C ALA A 82 -7.99 3.76 4.53
N TRP A 83 -8.88 4.58 5.08
CA TRP A 83 -8.67 5.24 6.37
C TRP A 83 -8.45 4.25 7.50
N ALA A 84 -9.38 3.31 7.70
CA ALA A 84 -9.32 2.36 8.81
C ALA A 84 -8.02 1.54 8.80
N LYS A 85 -7.57 1.11 7.62
CA LYS A 85 -6.34 0.32 7.46
C LYS A 85 -5.09 1.15 7.76
N ILE A 86 -5.00 2.38 7.23
CA ILE A 86 -3.87 3.27 7.48
C ILE A 86 -3.84 3.69 8.95
N GLN A 87 -5.00 3.98 9.54
CA GLN A 87 -5.14 4.25 10.97
C GLN A 87 -4.65 3.08 11.82
N ALA A 88 -5.00 1.83 11.47
CA ALA A 88 -4.54 0.65 12.20
C ALA A 88 -3.00 0.52 12.19
N ILE A 89 -2.37 0.68 11.03
CA ILE A 89 -0.90 0.61 10.90
C ILE A 89 -0.22 1.77 11.64
N ALA A 90 -0.74 2.99 11.50
CA ALA A 90 -0.22 4.16 12.21
C ALA A 90 -0.35 4.02 13.73
N SER A 91 -1.47 3.44 14.20
CA SER A 91 -1.70 3.17 15.63
C SER A 91 -0.69 2.16 16.16
N PHE A 92 -0.46 1.06 15.44
CA PHE A 92 0.60 0.10 15.76
C PHE A 92 1.99 0.76 15.83
N SER A 93 2.30 1.63 14.87
CA SER A 93 3.55 2.41 14.87
C SER A 93 3.67 3.30 16.13
N ASN A 94 2.60 3.99 16.50
CA ASN A 94 2.58 4.90 17.67
C ASN A 94 2.61 4.17 19.01
N GLU A 95 2.01 2.98 19.11
CA GLU A 95 2.08 2.11 20.29
C GLU A 95 3.47 1.49 20.49
N HIS A 96 4.28 1.44 19.42
CA HIS A 96 5.63 0.91 19.42
C HIS A 96 6.69 1.94 19.01
N PRO A 97 6.91 3.01 19.80
CA PRO A 97 7.84 4.09 19.44
C PRO A 97 9.31 3.70 19.59
N ILE A 98 9.60 2.62 20.33
CA ILE A 98 10.97 2.14 20.59
C ILE A 98 11.29 1.03 19.61
N TYR A 99 12.48 1.12 19.00
CA TYR A 99 13.02 0.10 18.11
C TYR A 99 13.04 -1.29 18.79
N THR A 100 12.39 -2.25 18.13
CA THR A 100 12.60 -3.69 18.34
C THR A 100 12.74 -4.36 16.97
N GLU A 101 13.55 -5.41 16.88
CA GLU A 101 13.79 -6.14 15.62
C GLU A 101 12.46 -6.62 15.01
N LYS A 102 11.57 -7.18 15.84
CA LYS A 102 10.25 -7.66 15.42
C LYS A 102 9.35 -6.54 14.87
N ASN A 103 9.16 -5.46 15.61
CA ASN A 103 8.22 -4.42 15.17
C ASN A 103 8.78 -3.64 13.98
N CYS A 104 10.09 -3.44 13.93
CA CYS A 104 10.76 -2.85 12.78
C CYS A 104 10.59 -3.72 11.53
N LEU A 105 10.73 -5.03 11.64
CA LEU A 105 10.49 -5.96 10.55
C LEU A 105 9.04 -5.84 10.04
N LEU A 106 8.05 -5.94 10.92
CA LEU A 106 6.62 -5.87 10.54
C LEU A 106 6.27 -4.57 9.82
N LEU A 107 6.67 -3.43 10.38
CA LEU A 107 6.41 -2.12 9.77
C LEU A 107 7.16 -1.95 8.45
N SER A 108 8.38 -2.50 8.32
CA SER A 108 9.16 -2.43 7.08
C SER A 108 8.56 -3.30 5.98
N LYS A 109 8.09 -4.51 6.31
CA LYS A 109 7.36 -5.37 5.38
C LYS A 109 6.08 -4.69 4.89
N ALA A 110 5.30 -4.13 5.81
CA ALA A 110 4.11 -3.36 5.47
C ALA A 110 4.43 -2.20 4.52
N PHE A 111 5.52 -1.48 4.79
CA PHE A 111 5.97 -0.36 3.96
C PHE A 111 6.30 -0.83 2.53
N VAL A 112 7.06 -1.92 2.41
CA VAL A 112 7.41 -2.52 1.11
C VAL A 112 6.14 -2.99 0.39
N SER A 113 5.25 -3.71 1.07
CA SER A 113 3.99 -4.20 0.50
C SER A 113 3.07 -3.06 0.03
N TYR A 114 2.98 -1.96 0.79
CA TYR A 114 2.23 -0.77 0.37
C TYR A 114 2.78 -0.20 -0.92
N TRP A 115 4.08 0.10 -0.96
CA TRP A 115 4.70 0.74 -2.11
C TRP A 115 4.76 -0.14 -3.34
N LEU A 116 5.04 -1.45 -3.17
CA LEU A 116 5.01 -2.40 -4.29
C LEU A 116 3.64 -2.43 -4.95
N ILE A 117 2.57 -2.53 -4.17
CA ILE A 117 1.21 -2.56 -4.73
C ILE A 117 0.84 -1.23 -5.38
N PHE A 118 1.15 -0.12 -4.71
CA PHE A 118 0.87 1.22 -5.24
C PHE A 118 1.58 1.46 -6.57
N GLN A 119 2.88 1.12 -6.64
CA GLN A 119 3.70 1.31 -7.85
C GLN A 119 3.43 0.28 -8.94
N LEU A 120 3.16 -0.98 -8.60
CA LEU A 120 2.76 -1.98 -9.58
C LEU A 120 1.51 -1.54 -10.31
N ILE A 121 0.50 -1.10 -9.56
CA ILE A 121 -0.69 -0.51 -10.15
C ILE A 121 -0.26 0.66 -11.03
N GLN A 122 0.35 1.72 -10.48
CA GLN A 122 0.76 2.90 -11.24
C GLN A 122 1.54 2.58 -12.53
N SER A 123 2.46 1.61 -12.50
CA SER A 123 3.31 1.20 -13.62
C SER A 123 2.52 0.50 -14.74
N GLU A 124 1.59 -0.40 -14.41
CA GLU A 124 0.70 -1.07 -15.36
C GLU A 124 -0.11 -0.07 -16.19
N TRP A 125 -0.44 1.08 -15.59
CA TRP A 125 -1.15 2.16 -16.26
C TRP A 125 -0.21 3.09 -17.05
N GLN A 126 0.99 3.39 -16.54
CA GLN A 126 2.03 4.12 -17.28
C GLN A 126 2.44 3.39 -18.57
N GLN A 127 2.60 2.06 -18.55
CA GLN A 127 2.88 1.24 -19.75
C GLN A 127 1.87 1.44 -20.88
N LYS A 128 0.61 1.72 -20.54
CA LYS A 128 -0.46 1.93 -21.52
C LYS A 128 -0.59 3.39 -21.99
N MET A 129 0.16 4.32 -21.40
CA MET A 129 0.02 5.77 -21.64
C MET A 129 1.27 6.44 -22.23
N ASP A 130 2.47 6.23 -21.67
CA ASP A 130 3.72 6.80 -22.20
C ASP A 130 4.97 6.13 -21.58
N ALA A 131 6.02 5.94 -22.37
CA ALA A 131 7.18 5.09 -22.02
C ALA A 131 8.28 5.80 -21.19
N SER A 132 8.29 7.13 -21.14
CA SER A 132 9.43 7.88 -20.59
C SER A 132 9.54 7.91 -19.07
N GLU A 133 8.42 7.73 -18.34
CA GLU A 133 8.41 7.71 -16.87
C GLU A 133 8.64 6.29 -16.28
N LEU A 134 8.66 5.27 -17.12
CA LEU A 134 8.76 3.87 -16.67
C LEU A 134 10.12 3.49 -16.08
N SER A 135 11.20 4.07 -16.59
CA SER A 135 12.56 3.70 -16.14
C SER A 135 12.77 3.98 -14.65
N ASP A 136 12.29 5.13 -14.16
CA ASP A 136 12.45 5.52 -12.75
C ASP A 136 11.53 4.68 -11.84
N THR A 137 10.29 4.41 -12.30
CA THR A 137 9.36 3.50 -11.62
C THR A 137 9.94 2.09 -11.48
N TYR A 138 10.57 1.55 -12.53
CA TYR A 138 11.20 0.23 -12.46
C TYR A 138 12.41 0.20 -11.54
N LEU A 139 13.28 1.22 -11.58
CA LEU A 139 14.43 1.29 -10.66
C LEU A 139 13.97 1.33 -9.19
N PHE A 140 12.88 2.05 -8.91
CA PHE A 140 12.28 2.08 -7.58
C PHE A 140 11.67 0.72 -7.18
N LEU A 141 10.95 0.05 -8.10
CA LEU A 141 10.41 -1.29 -7.89
C LEU A 141 11.51 -2.33 -7.63
N ASP A 142 12.62 -2.29 -8.37
CA ASP A 142 13.77 -3.16 -8.14
C ASP A 142 14.35 -2.97 -6.73
N GLY A 143 14.43 -1.71 -6.27
CA GLY A 143 14.83 -1.39 -4.90
C GLY A 143 13.89 -1.97 -3.86
N LEU A 144 12.57 -1.87 -4.06
CA LEU A 144 11.57 -2.43 -3.15
C LEU A 144 11.58 -3.97 -3.13
N LEU A 145 11.81 -4.62 -4.28
CA LEU A 145 11.95 -6.06 -4.36
C LEU A 145 13.18 -6.55 -3.59
N ALA A 146 14.32 -5.87 -3.75
CA ALA A 146 15.52 -6.16 -2.98
C ALA A 146 15.31 -5.96 -1.47
N ASP A 147 14.65 -4.87 -1.07
CA ASP A 147 14.28 -4.62 0.33
C ASP A 147 13.36 -5.73 0.86
N GLY A 148 12.40 -6.19 0.06
CA GLY A 148 11.49 -7.30 0.38
C GLY A 148 12.21 -8.63 0.61
N GLU A 149 13.10 -9.03 -0.31
CA GLU A 149 13.89 -10.25 -0.18
C GLU A 149 14.79 -10.25 1.08
N GLU A 150 15.37 -9.10 1.43
CA GLU A 150 16.18 -8.99 2.64
C GLU A 150 15.32 -9.11 3.91
N LEU A 151 14.13 -8.50 3.92
CA LEU A 151 13.20 -8.59 5.05
C LEU A 151 12.66 -10.02 5.23
N GLU A 152 12.40 -10.76 4.15
CA GLU A 152 12.00 -12.17 4.21
C GLU A 152 13.10 -13.04 4.87
N LYS A 153 14.38 -12.84 4.49
CA LYS A 153 15.50 -13.54 5.13
C LYS A 153 15.58 -13.24 6.63
N VAL A 154 15.39 -11.96 7.01
CA VAL A 154 15.36 -11.55 8.42
C VAL A 154 14.21 -12.21 9.16
N GLU A 155 13.02 -12.27 8.56
CA GLU A 155 11.85 -12.94 9.11
C GLU A 155 12.10 -14.44 9.36
N GLU A 156 12.68 -15.14 8.38
CA GLU A 156 13.01 -16.56 8.54
C GLU A 156 13.93 -16.83 9.72
N ILE A 157 14.96 -16.00 9.93
CA ILE A 157 15.92 -16.12 11.04
C ILE A 157 15.21 -15.87 12.38
N LEU A 158 14.38 -14.83 12.47
CA LEU A 158 13.60 -14.54 13.68
C LEU A 158 12.59 -15.64 14.00
N ASN A 159 11.95 -16.23 12.99
CA ASN A 159 11.04 -17.36 13.14
C ASN A 159 11.75 -18.62 13.67
N ARG A 160 13.01 -18.83 13.28
CA ARG A 160 13.89 -19.88 13.84
C ARG A 160 14.43 -19.55 15.24
N ARG A 161 14.14 -18.34 15.76
CA ARG A 161 14.66 -17.80 17.02
C ARG A 161 16.19 -17.69 17.06
N GLU A 162 16.79 -17.52 15.89
CA GLU A 162 18.23 -17.31 15.74
C GLU A 162 18.56 -15.82 15.89
N PRO A 163 19.75 -15.47 16.40
CA PRO A 163 20.17 -14.07 16.50
C PRO A 163 20.48 -13.51 15.11
N LEU A 164 19.96 -12.31 14.82
CA LEU A 164 20.33 -11.57 13.61
C LEU A 164 21.81 -11.19 13.59
N SER A 165 22.40 -11.14 12.40
CA SER A 165 23.75 -10.62 12.17
C SER A 165 23.83 -9.11 12.47
N ALA A 166 25.05 -8.59 12.64
CA ALA A 166 25.26 -7.16 12.86
C ALA A 166 24.74 -6.30 11.70
N ASP A 167 24.92 -6.76 10.46
CA ASP A 167 24.49 -6.06 9.26
C ASP A 167 22.95 -6.02 9.15
N GLN A 168 22.27 -7.12 9.45
CA GLN A 168 20.80 -7.17 9.48
C GLN A 168 20.20 -6.26 10.56
N LYS A 169 20.83 -6.22 11.74
CA LYS A 169 20.42 -5.28 12.80
C LYS A 169 20.63 -3.83 12.39
N LEU A 170 21.76 -3.55 11.74
CA LEU A 170 22.05 -2.21 11.21
C LEU A 170 21.02 -1.81 10.15
N TYR A 171 20.71 -2.69 9.19
CA TYR A 171 19.70 -2.49 8.15
C TYR A 171 18.32 -2.15 8.74
N LEU A 172 17.83 -2.95 9.69
CA LEU A 172 16.56 -2.67 10.36
C LEU A 172 16.60 -1.31 11.08
N ARG A 173 17.67 -1.02 11.82
CA ARG A 173 17.80 0.26 12.54
C ARG A 173 17.83 1.46 11.59
N SER A 174 18.51 1.37 10.46
CA SER A 174 18.55 2.46 9.48
C SER A 174 17.18 2.72 8.84
N ASN A 175 16.34 1.68 8.72
CA ASN A 175 15.00 1.79 8.15
C ASN A 175 13.93 2.21 9.17
N TRP A 176 14.17 2.00 10.47
CA TRP A 176 13.20 2.27 11.53
C TRP A 176 12.58 3.66 11.45
N GLN A 177 13.40 4.71 11.46
CA GLN A 177 12.90 6.08 11.45
C GLN A 177 12.17 6.40 10.15
N ARG A 178 12.70 5.94 9.00
CA ARG A 178 12.11 6.16 7.67
C ARG A 178 10.69 5.58 7.61
N VAL A 179 10.54 4.33 8.04
CA VAL A 179 9.27 3.61 8.00
C VAL A 179 8.26 4.20 8.98
N HIS A 180 8.71 4.53 10.20
CA HIS A 180 7.86 5.13 11.22
C HIS A 180 7.29 6.48 10.76
N THR A 181 8.17 7.35 10.26
CA THR A 181 7.79 8.66 9.69
C THR A 181 6.89 8.51 8.47
N PHE A 182 7.11 7.52 7.61
CA PHE A 182 6.23 7.27 6.47
C PHE A 182 4.78 7.00 6.91
N TRP A 183 4.56 6.10 7.87
CA TRP A 183 3.21 5.74 8.29
C TRP A 183 2.49 6.90 8.99
N GLN A 184 3.20 7.71 9.76
CA GLN A 184 2.66 8.93 10.35
C GLN A 184 2.28 9.96 9.30
N ASN A 185 3.16 10.22 8.34
CA ASN A 185 2.90 11.18 7.27
C ASN A 185 1.73 10.73 6.38
N LEU A 186 1.64 9.44 6.05
CA LEU A 186 0.54 8.89 5.28
C LEU A 186 -0.78 9.03 6.03
N TYR A 187 -0.79 8.75 7.34
CA TYR A 187 -1.97 8.97 8.18
C TYR A 187 -2.44 10.43 8.14
N ASP A 188 -1.53 11.39 8.32
CA ASP A 188 -1.83 12.81 8.28
C ASP A 188 -2.34 13.24 6.90
N GLU A 189 -1.74 12.74 5.81
CA GLU A 189 -2.17 13.02 4.45
C GLU A 189 -3.61 12.54 4.20
N ILE A 190 -3.95 11.33 4.65
CA ILE A 190 -5.29 10.78 4.48
C ILE A 190 -6.32 11.56 5.31
N ILE A 191 -5.98 11.97 6.54
CA ILE A 191 -6.84 12.87 7.33
C ILE A 191 -7.13 14.15 6.54
N LEU A 192 -6.09 14.80 6.01
CA LEU A 192 -6.26 16.04 5.25
C LEU A 192 -7.21 15.79 4.06
N ARG A 193 -6.97 14.74 3.27
CA ARG A 193 -7.84 14.42 2.12
C ARG A 193 -9.29 14.12 2.51
N LEU A 194 -9.55 13.53 3.68
CA LEU A 194 -10.92 13.21 4.14
C LEU A 194 -11.65 14.40 4.75
N PHE A 195 -10.94 15.25 5.52
CA PHE A 195 -11.56 16.26 6.37
C PHE A 195 -11.30 17.70 5.92
N THR A 196 -10.39 17.92 4.96
CA THR A 196 -10.19 19.20 4.29
C THR A 196 -10.68 19.21 2.86
N GLY A 197 -11.53 18.25 2.47
CA GLY A 197 -12.34 18.37 1.25
C GLY A 197 -13.03 19.72 1.28
N GLU A 198 -12.65 20.58 0.34
CA GLU A 198 -13.04 21.97 0.29
C GLU A 198 -14.55 22.09 0.52
N LYS A 199 -14.93 23.00 1.42
CA LYS A 199 -16.13 23.78 1.19
C LYS A 199 -15.99 24.33 -0.23
N SER A 200 -16.61 23.68 -1.21
CA SER A 200 -16.94 24.33 -2.45
C SER A 200 -17.90 25.45 -2.05
N GLU A 201 -17.33 26.63 -1.80
CA GLU A 201 -18.06 27.89 -1.69
C GLU A 201 -18.87 28.08 -2.99
N ASP A 202 -20.18 28.22 -2.79
CA ASP A 202 -21.23 28.81 -3.63
C ASP A 202 -21.36 28.44 -5.13
#